data_AF-A0A256JFB0-F1
#
_entry.id   AF-A0A256JFB0-F1
#
_cell.length_a   1.000
_cell.length_b   1.000
_cell.length_c   1.000
_cell.angle_alpha   90.00
_cell.angle_beta   90.00
_cell.angle_gamma   90.00
#
_symmetry.space_group_name_H-M   'P 1'
#
loop_
_entity.id
_entity.type
_entity.pdbx_description
1 polymer ?
#
loop_
_entity_poly.entity_id
_entity_poly.type
_entity_poly.pdbx_seq_one_letter_code
_entity_poly.pdbx_strand_id
1 'polypeptide(L)'
;MGASGGAAMRIRPADSPSVTVAEFDDPKSDDNGPGSYTYPTANNFNDGAFDLRSFRVLETDQKYRFTFEVEDLYDTFGGTFSPHYFLVYLRDPEADGGRTSAFNDLELTANFAKAWQYRIDASGFGTEMIDANGQKVATPDVSANFESNTADISIPKSVIGGDLSGWELLPVVASEESGSLRSVKADAGEFNFGGAKEDAVDSAPQVIDMLTPEGTTQSEALSYDKNTPATLPFVSL
;
A
#
# COMPACT_ATOMS: atom_id res chain seq x y z
N MET A 1 -14.59 58.52 -5.14
CA MET A 1 -15.14 57.31 -4.49
C MET A 1 -15.21 56.21 -5.53
N GLY A 2 -14.67 55.02 -5.22
CA GLY A 2 -14.70 53.84 -6.09
C GLY A 2 -13.37 53.10 -6.05
N ALA A 3 -13.21 52.25 -5.04
CA ALA A 3 -12.00 51.53 -4.71
C ALA A 3 -11.62 50.48 -5.77
N SER A 4 -10.32 50.41 -6.08
CA SER A 4 -9.69 49.30 -6.80
C SER A 4 -9.61 48.09 -5.87
N GLY A 5 -10.27 47.00 -6.23
CA GLY A 5 -10.20 45.71 -5.53
C GLY A 5 -8.91 45.00 -5.89
N GLY A 6 -7.93 45.03 -4.99
CA GLY A 6 -6.71 44.22 -5.12
C GLY A 6 -7.03 42.75 -4.87
N ALA A 7 -6.74 41.90 -5.85
CA ALA A 7 -6.74 40.46 -5.67
C ALA A 7 -5.61 40.08 -4.69
N ALA A 8 -5.95 39.56 -3.51
CA ALA A 8 -4.98 39.00 -2.59
C ALA A 8 -4.53 37.63 -3.10
N MET A 9 -3.32 37.57 -3.66
CA MET A 9 -2.62 36.33 -3.98
C MET A 9 -2.25 35.65 -2.66
N ARG A 10 -2.97 34.59 -2.28
CA ARG A 10 -2.58 33.74 -1.14
C ARG A 10 -1.38 32.91 -1.58
N ILE A 11 -0.18 33.37 -1.23
CA ILE A 11 1.03 32.56 -1.28
C ILE A 11 0.83 31.40 -0.30
N ARG A 12 0.63 30.18 -0.81
CA ARG A 12 0.75 28.97 0.02
C ARG A 12 2.22 28.91 0.48
N PRO A 13 2.50 28.65 1.76
CA PRO A 13 3.87 28.36 2.17
C PRO A 13 4.41 27.23 1.29
N ALA A 14 5.65 27.36 0.82
CA ALA A 14 6.33 26.22 0.21
C ALA A 14 6.42 25.11 1.26
N ASP A 15 6.15 23.87 0.86
CA ASP A 15 6.37 22.72 1.74
C ASP A 15 7.85 22.72 2.18
N SER A 16 8.09 22.41 3.47
CA SER A 16 9.45 22.26 3.99
C SER A 16 10.23 21.25 3.13
N PRO A 17 11.54 21.44 2.92
CA PRO A 17 12.36 20.47 2.20
C PRO A 17 12.22 19.09 2.85
N SER A 18 12.00 18.05 2.04
CA SER A 18 11.95 16.68 2.52
C SER A 18 13.35 16.08 2.66
N VAL A 19 13.49 15.14 3.59
CA VAL A 19 14.65 14.25 3.73
C VAL A 19 14.20 12.81 3.51
N THR A 20 15.05 11.98 2.90
CA THR A 20 14.81 10.54 2.78
C THR A 20 15.17 9.87 4.10
N VAL A 21 14.20 9.17 4.69
CA VAL A 21 14.38 8.33 5.89
C VAL A 21 14.89 6.95 5.47
N ALA A 22 14.22 6.35 4.49
CA ALA A 22 14.58 5.04 3.94
C ALA A 22 14.18 4.93 2.46
N GLU A 23 14.86 4.06 1.75
CA GLU A 23 14.62 3.71 0.35
C GLU A 23 14.92 2.23 0.16
N PHE A 24 14.00 1.53 -0.48
CA PHE A 24 14.07 0.11 -0.74
C PHE A 24 13.80 -0.13 -2.22
N ASP A 25 14.62 -0.96 -2.83
CA ASP A 25 14.40 -1.47 -4.18
C ASP A 25 13.63 -2.79 -4.10
N ASP A 26 12.79 -3.03 -5.10
CA ASP A 26 12.06 -4.28 -5.25
C ASP A 26 12.34 -4.93 -6.63
N PRO A 27 12.45 -6.27 -6.72
CA PRO A 27 12.80 -6.98 -7.96
C PRO A 27 11.79 -6.72 -9.08
N LYS A 28 12.18 -6.96 -10.32
CA LYS A 28 11.29 -6.76 -11.48
C LYS A 28 10.56 -8.03 -11.87
N SER A 29 9.30 -7.87 -12.26
CA SER A 29 8.41 -8.92 -12.77
C SER A 29 8.11 -10.01 -11.74
N ASP A 30 7.88 -9.60 -10.49
CA ASP A 30 7.39 -10.44 -9.38
C ASP A 30 6.02 -10.00 -8.86
N ASP A 31 5.24 -9.28 -9.66
CA ASP A 31 3.81 -8.98 -9.47
C ASP A 31 2.87 -10.18 -9.65
N ASN A 32 3.29 -11.35 -9.15
CA ASN A 32 2.61 -12.63 -9.27
C ASN A 32 2.32 -13.29 -7.91
N GLY A 33 2.27 -12.47 -6.85
CA GLY A 33 1.94 -12.86 -5.48
C GLY A 33 2.84 -14.00 -4.98
N PRO A 34 2.30 -15.17 -4.60
CA PRO A 34 3.10 -16.33 -4.17
C PRO A 34 3.96 -16.95 -5.29
N GLY A 35 3.98 -16.39 -6.51
CA GLY A 35 4.65 -16.94 -7.68
C GLY A 35 3.70 -17.58 -8.71
N SER A 36 2.39 -17.63 -8.42
CA SER A 36 1.40 -18.31 -9.26
C SER A 36 0.29 -17.41 -9.77
N TYR A 37 0.17 -16.18 -9.28
CA TYR A 37 -0.96 -15.34 -9.65
C TYR A 37 -0.88 -14.87 -11.10
N THR A 38 -2.06 -14.66 -11.67
CA THR A 38 -2.23 -14.14 -13.01
C THR A 38 -3.18 -12.95 -13.00
N TYR A 39 -2.87 -11.97 -13.83
CA TYR A 39 -3.65 -10.74 -13.96
C TYR A 39 -5.07 -11.01 -14.45
N PRO A 40 -6.04 -10.13 -14.11
CA PRO A 40 -7.35 -10.17 -14.73
C PRO A 40 -7.24 -9.93 -16.25
N THR A 41 -8.16 -10.51 -17.01
CA THR A 41 -8.04 -10.56 -18.48
C THR A 41 -8.58 -9.32 -19.19
N ALA A 42 -9.24 -8.40 -18.48
CA ALA A 42 -9.70 -7.16 -19.10
C ALA A 42 -8.52 -6.21 -19.39
N ASN A 43 -8.62 -5.45 -20.47
CA ASN A 43 -7.60 -4.47 -20.88
C ASN A 43 -7.46 -3.27 -19.92
N ASN A 44 -8.16 -3.27 -18.79
CA ASN A 44 -8.00 -2.30 -17.72
C ASN A 44 -6.79 -2.61 -16.83
N PHE A 45 -6.24 -3.82 -16.91
CA PHE A 45 -5.12 -4.29 -16.10
C PHE A 45 -3.88 -4.44 -16.99
N ASN A 46 -3.02 -3.43 -16.95
CA ASN A 46 -1.79 -3.41 -17.74
C ASN A 46 -0.73 -4.29 -17.08
N ASP A 47 0.14 -4.91 -17.89
CA ASP A 47 1.31 -5.61 -17.38
C ASP A 47 2.19 -4.65 -16.55
N GLY A 48 2.66 -5.09 -15.37
CA GLY A 48 3.46 -4.27 -14.47
C GLY A 48 2.67 -3.26 -13.65
N ALA A 49 1.33 -3.26 -13.71
CA ALA A 49 0.53 -2.35 -12.90
C ALA A 49 0.83 -2.49 -11.40
N PHE A 50 1.06 -3.72 -10.95
CA PHE A 50 1.26 -4.03 -9.54
C PHE A 50 2.70 -4.43 -9.19
N ASP A 51 3.64 -4.30 -10.13
CA ASP A 51 5.08 -4.60 -9.97
C ASP A 51 5.74 -3.45 -9.22
N LEU A 52 6.05 -3.67 -7.95
CA LEU A 52 6.74 -2.69 -7.13
C LEU A 52 8.18 -2.54 -7.63
N ARG A 53 8.61 -1.30 -7.84
CA ARG A 53 10.01 -0.99 -8.23
C ARG A 53 10.81 -0.45 -7.07
N SER A 54 10.20 0.47 -6.33
CA SER A 54 10.82 1.08 -5.17
C SER A 54 9.79 1.54 -4.16
N PHE A 55 10.18 1.55 -2.89
CA PHE A 55 9.42 2.14 -1.81
C PHE A 55 10.30 3.10 -1.02
N ARG A 56 9.84 4.33 -0.81
CA ARG A 56 10.58 5.36 -0.10
C ARG A 56 9.77 5.95 1.04
N VAL A 57 10.45 6.22 2.14
CA VAL A 57 9.90 7.01 3.24
C VAL A 57 10.62 8.33 3.27
N LEU A 58 9.87 9.39 3.05
CA LEU A 58 10.35 10.75 3.14
C LEU A 58 9.70 11.46 4.32
N GLU A 59 10.43 12.41 4.88
CA GLU A 59 10.02 13.15 6.05
C GLU A 59 10.15 14.66 5.78
N THR A 60 9.14 15.42 6.20
CA THR A 60 9.24 16.87 6.36
C THR A 60 9.05 17.22 7.84
N ASP A 61 9.07 18.50 8.21
CA ASP A 61 8.79 18.91 9.59
C ASP A 61 7.40 18.46 10.08
N GLN A 62 6.43 18.24 9.18
CA GLN A 62 5.02 18.02 9.53
C GLN A 62 4.46 16.65 9.14
N LYS A 63 5.05 15.99 8.13
CA LYS A 63 4.48 14.79 7.52
C LYS A 63 5.52 13.70 7.29
N TYR A 64 5.06 12.46 7.34
CA TYR A 64 5.71 11.35 6.63
C TYR A 64 5.03 11.17 5.28
N ARG A 65 5.82 10.82 4.28
CA ARG A 65 5.38 10.49 2.93
C ARG A 65 5.93 9.13 2.55
N PHE A 66 5.04 8.23 2.21
CA PHE A 66 5.34 6.90 1.67
C PHE A 66 5.14 6.98 0.16
N THR A 67 6.23 6.83 -0.58
CA THR A 67 6.22 6.88 -2.05
C THR A 67 6.39 5.47 -2.59
N PHE A 68 5.37 4.98 -3.28
CA PHE A 68 5.42 3.76 -4.08
C PHE A 68 5.81 4.13 -5.51
N GLU A 69 6.75 3.42 -6.09
CA GLU A 69 7.02 3.42 -7.53
C GLU A 69 6.66 2.03 -8.07
N VAL A 70 5.79 1.97 -9.07
CA VAL A 70 5.43 0.72 -9.76
C VAL A 70 5.89 0.75 -11.21
N GLU A 71 5.98 -0.40 -11.88
CA GLU A 71 6.42 -0.45 -13.28
C GLU A 71 5.47 0.34 -14.20
N ASP A 72 4.15 0.30 -13.94
CA ASP A 72 3.15 1.08 -14.68
C ASP A 72 2.08 1.67 -13.74
N LEU A 73 2.11 2.98 -13.53
CA LEU A 73 1.08 3.70 -12.77
C LEU A 73 0.20 4.51 -13.72
N TYR A 74 -1.11 4.29 -13.64
CA TYR A 74 -2.05 4.90 -14.56
C TYR A 74 -3.43 5.09 -13.94
N ASP A 75 -4.37 5.56 -14.75
CA ASP A 75 -5.78 5.66 -14.41
C ASP A 75 -6.65 5.09 -15.55
N THR A 76 -7.48 4.09 -15.23
CA THR A 76 -8.39 3.43 -16.17
C THR A 76 -9.88 3.53 -15.78
N PHE A 77 -10.17 3.74 -14.49
CA PHE A 77 -11.52 3.81 -13.90
C PHE A 77 -11.85 5.20 -13.32
N GLY A 78 -10.95 6.18 -13.45
CA GLY A 78 -11.05 7.49 -12.82
C GLY A 78 -10.36 7.53 -11.44
N GLY A 79 -10.41 8.71 -10.81
CA GLY A 79 -9.80 8.93 -9.50
C GLY A 79 -8.39 9.52 -9.60
N THR A 80 -7.57 9.31 -8.57
CA THR A 80 -6.16 9.75 -8.58
C THR A 80 -5.27 8.79 -9.37
N PHE A 81 -5.54 7.49 -9.29
CA PHE A 81 -4.92 6.41 -10.05
C PHE A 81 -5.85 5.19 -9.96
N SER A 82 -5.80 4.28 -10.93
CA SER A 82 -6.54 3.02 -10.87
C SER A 82 -5.95 2.03 -11.87
N PRO A 83 -5.96 0.73 -11.58
CA PRO A 83 -6.70 0.02 -10.51
C PRO A 83 -5.89 -0.29 -9.23
N HIS A 84 -4.83 0.48 -8.95
CA HIS A 84 -3.91 0.25 -7.83
C HIS A 84 -4.56 0.45 -6.45
N TYR A 85 -4.14 -0.34 -5.48
CA TYR A 85 -4.41 -0.16 -4.06
C TYR A 85 -3.10 -0.37 -3.28
N PHE A 86 -2.61 0.68 -2.64
CA PHE A 86 -1.39 0.64 -1.83
C PHE A 86 -1.73 0.57 -0.34
N LEU A 87 -1.05 -0.32 0.37
CA LEU A 87 -1.20 -0.46 1.82
C LEU A 87 0.19 -0.34 2.48
N VAL A 88 0.23 0.27 3.65
CA VAL A 88 1.42 0.28 4.51
C VAL A 88 1.00 -0.06 5.93
N TYR A 89 1.46 -1.19 6.46
CA TYR A 89 1.34 -1.49 7.88
C TYR A 89 2.55 -0.94 8.62
N LEU A 90 2.30 -0.28 9.75
CA LEU A 90 3.32 0.32 10.60
C LEU A 90 3.39 -0.42 11.92
N ARG A 91 4.62 -0.74 12.33
CA ARG A 91 4.90 -1.41 13.60
C ARG A 91 5.99 -0.67 14.35
N ASP A 92 5.72 -0.35 15.61
CA ASP A 92 6.75 0.02 16.58
C ASP A 92 7.12 -1.25 17.38
N PRO A 93 8.35 -1.77 17.27
CA PRO A 93 8.78 -2.95 18.02
C PRO A 93 8.68 -2.81 19.54
N GLU A 94 8.75 -1.59 20.06
CA GLU A 94 8.70 -1.28 21.50
C GLU A 94 7.27 -1.00 21.99
N ALA A 95 6.29 -0.90 21.09
CA ALA A 95 4.91 -0.65 21.48
C ALA A 95 4.26 -1.91 22.07
N ASP A 96 3.54 -1.70 23.18
CA ASP A 96 2.62 -2.70 23.72
C ASP A 96 1.36 -2.83 22.84
N GLY A 97 0.89 -4.06 22.64
CA GLY A 97 -0.36 -4.34 21.92
C GLY A 97 -0.19 -4.44 20.40
N GLY A 98 -1.23 -4.05 19.66
CA GLY A 98 -1.31 -4.22 18.21
C GLY A 98 -2.12 -5.45 17.78
N ARG A 99 -2.07 -5.78 16.48
CA ARG A 99 -2.82 -6.88 15.88
C ARG A 99 -1.93 -7.74 14.97
N THR A 100 -2.13 -9.06 14.99
CA THR A 100 -1.39 -10.02 14.13
C THR A 100 -2.25 -10.63 13.00
N SER A 101 -3.44 -10.11 12.80
CA SER A 101 -4.39 -10.47 11.73
C SER A 101 -4.78 -9.23 10.93
N ALA A 102 -5.36 -9.41 9.74
CA ALA A 102 -5.97 -8.30 9.02
C ALA A 102 -7.14 -7.69 9.82
N PHE A 103 -7.42 -6.41 9.58
CA PHE A 103 -8.71 -5.82 9.93
C PHE A 103 -9.72 -6.20 8.82
N ASN A 104 -10.95 -6.55 9.21
CA ASN A 104 -11.92 -7.15 8.29
C ASN A 104 -12.79 -6.10 7.59
N ASP A 105 -12.16 -5.29 6.76
CA ASP A 105 -12.77 -4.21 5.96
C ASP A 105 -12.32 -4.20 4.50
N LEU A 106 -11.08 -4.62 4.23
CA LEU A 106 -10.50 -4.65 2.87
C LEU A 106 -10.56 -6.03 2.20
N GLU A 107 -11.17 -7.03 2.84
CA GLU A 107 -11.17 -8.42 2.38
C GLU A 107 -9.77 -9.08 2.27
N LEU A 108 -8.76 -8.51 2.96
CA LEU A 108 -7.41 -9.09 3.02
C LEU A 108 -7.39 -10.39 3.82
N THR A 109 -6.94 -11.46 3.19
CA THR A 109 -6.72 -12.78 3.80
C THR A 109 -5.24 -13.01 4.10
N ALA A 110 -4.79 -12.58 5.29
CA ALA A 110 -3.42 -12.80 5.74
C ALA A 110 -3.29 -12.72 7.27
N ASN A 111 -2.25 -13.38 7.78
CA ASN A 111 -1.68 -13.16 9.11
C ASN A 111 -0.45 -12.25 9.00
N PHE A 112 0.03 -11.77 10.14
CA PHE A 112 1.22 -10.93 10.23
C PHE A 112 2.23 -11.59 11.17
N ALA A 113 3.50 -11.60 10.77
CA ALA A 113 4.58 -12.22 11.55
C ALA A 113 4.75 -11.56 12.93
N LYS A 114 4.33 -10.31 13.03
CA LYS A 114 4.42 -9.45 14.20
C LYS A 114 3.18 -8.55 14.31
N ALA A 115 2.94 -8.02 15.51
CA ALA A 115 1.80 -7.15 15.76
C ALA A 115 2.03 -5.76 15.14
N TRP A 116 1.11 -5.27 14.33
CA TRP A 116 1.10 -3.90 13.79
C TRP A 116 0.22 -2.99 14.64
N GLN A 117 0.54 -1.69 14.66
CA GLN A 117 -0.21 -0.66 15.39
C GLN A 117 -1.11 0.14 14.48
N TYR A 118 -0.68 0.38 13.23
CA TYR A 118 -1.44 1.16 12.25
C TYR A 118 -1.43 0.51 10.87
N ARG A 119 -2.50 0.71 10.12
CA ARG A 119 -2.55 0.46 8.68
C ARG A 119 -2.93 1.75 7.97
N ILE A 120 -2.18 2.08 6.93
CA ILE A 120 -2.53 3.07 5.92
C ILE A 120 -3.00 2.31 4.68
N ASP A 121 -4.10 2.74 4.08
CA ASP A 121 -4.55 2.23 2.80
C ASP A 121 -4.97 3.39 1.88
N ALA A 122 -4.59 3.31 0.60
CA ALA A 122 -4.85 4.33 -0.39
C ALA A 122 -5.11 3.73 -1.77
N SER A 123 -6.32 3.98 -2.28
CA SER A 123 -6.66 3.81 -3.69
C SER A 123 -6.87 5.17 -4.35
N GLY A 124 -7.11 5.21 -5.66
CA GLY A 124 -7.49 6.45 -6.33
C GLY A 124 -8.89 6.97 -5.98
N PHE A 125 -9.67 6.22 -5.20
CA PHE A 125 -11.05 6.55 -4.82
C PHE A 125 -11.21 6.91 -3.35
N GLY A 126 -10.28 6.49 -2.50
CA GLY A 126 -10.36 6.73 -1.06
C GLY A 126 -9.04 6.41 -0.34
N THR A 127 -8.88 7.03 0.82
CA THR A 127 -7.73 6.82 1.69
C THR A 127 -8.17 6.73 3.14
N GLU A 128 -7.51 5.88 3.90
CA GLU A 128 -7.73 5.74 5.33
C GLU A 128 -6.46 5.36 6.08
N MET A 129 -6.38 5.77 7.34
CA MET A 129 -5.43 5.23 8.30
C MET A 129 -6.20 4.80 9.54
N ILE A 130 -6.05 3.53 9.91
CA ILE A 130 -6.68 2.93 11.09
C ILE A 130 -5.62 2.51 12.13
N ASP A 131 -6.04 2.45 13.39
CA ASP A 131 -5.30 1.74 14.44
C ASP A 131 -5.59 0.22 14.42
N ALA A 132 -4.90 -0.53 15.29
CA ALA A 132 -5.09 -1.98 15.47
C ALA A 132 -6.50 -2.41 15.90
N ASN A 133 -7.37 -1.48 16.32
CA ASN A 133 -8.76 -1.73 16.67
C ASN A 133 -9.74 -1.42 15.53
N GLY A 134 -9.26 -0.86 14.42
CA GLY A 134 -10.07 -0.39 13.31
C GLY A 134 -10.65 1.01 13.50
N GLN A 135 -10.14 1.77 14.47
CA GLN A 135 -10.52 3.16 14.60
C GLN A 135 -9.77 3.98 13.55
N LYS A 136 -10.50 4.72 12.72
CA LYS A 136 -9.91 5.74 11.84
C LYS A 136 -9.18 6.80 12.69
N VAL A 137 -7.88 6.96 12.45
CA VAL A 137 -7.03 7.95 13.13
C VAL A 137 -6.58 9.08 12.21
N ALA A 138 -6.60 8.87 10.88
CA ALA A 138 -6.32 9.92 9.90
C ALA A 138 -6.94 9.61 8.53
N THR A 139 -6.94 10.63 7.67
CA THR A 139 -7.17 10.50 6.22
C THR A 139 -5.88 10.91 5.52
N PRO A 140 -5.14 9.97 4.91
CA PRO A 140 -3.92 10.28 4.17
C PRO A 140 -4.18 11.20 2.97
N ASP A 141 -3.24 12.10 2.69
CA ASP A 141 -3.21 12.85 1.43
C ASP A 141 -2.55 11.99 0.35
N VAL A 142 -3.14 11.91 -0.84
CA VAL A 142 -2.61 11.10 -1.95
C VAL A 142 -2.41 11.92 -3.23
N SER A 143 -1.33 11.62 -3.97
CA SER A 143 -1.06 12.17 -5.30
C SER A 143 -0.33 11.17 -6.18
N ALA A 144 -0.46 11.31 -7.50
CA ALA A 144 0.21 10.48 -8.49
C ALA A 144 1.08 11.31 -9.43
N ASN A 145 2.17 10.71 -9.91
CA ASN A 145 2.93 11.17 -11.06
C ASN A 145 3.11 10.00 -12.04
N PHE A 146 2.38 10.05 -13.15
CA PHE A 146 2.40 9.02 -14.20
C PHE A 146 3.65 9.09 -15.10
N GLU A 147 4.44 10.16 -15.06
CA GLU A 147 5.71 10.20 -15.82
C GLU A 147 6.81 9.42 -15.11
N SER A 148 6.78 9.40 -13.78
CA SER A 148 7.72 8.66 -12.93
C SER A 148 7.12 7.41 -12.30
N ASN A 149 5.87 7.06 -12.65
CA ASN A 149 5.11 5.95 -12.08
C ASN A 149 5.06 5.91 -10.55
N THR A 150 4.96 7.07 -9.90
CA THR A 150 4.99 7.18 -8.44
C THR A 150 3.67 7.61 -7.83
N ALA A 151 3.24 6.94 -6.76
CA ALA A 151 2.15 7.35 -5.89
C ALA A 151 2.70 7.79 -4.52
N ASP A 152 2.39 9.01 -4.12
CA ASP A 152 2.78 9.60 -2.83
C ASP A 152 1.60 9.55 -1.87
N ILE A 153 1.79 8.94 -0.70
CA ILE A 153 0.80 8.83 0.37
C ILE A 153 1.36 9.50 1.63
N SER A 154 0.74 10.58 2.08
CA SER A 154 1.26 11.38 3.19
C SER A 154 0.35 11.36 4.41
N ILE A 155 0.94 11.22 5.60
CA ILE A 155 0.25 11.31 6.89
C ILE A 155 0.87 12.42 7.76
N PRO A 156 0.08 13.10 8.62
CA PRO A 156 0.63 14.01 9.62
C PRO A 156 1.43 13.23 10.68
N LYS A 157 2.62 13.72 11.05
CA LYS A 157 3.43 13.10 12.13
C LYS A 157 2.71 13.04 13.47
N SER A 158 1.81 14.00 13.73
CA SER A 158 1.03 14.05 14.96
C SER A 158 0.16 12.82 15.21
N VAL A 159 -0.12 12.03 14.16
CA VAL A 159 -0.91 10.79 14.27
C VAL A 159 -0.07 9.65 14.85
N ILE A 160 1.22 9.60 14.50
CA ILE A 160 2.18 8.61 15.02
C ILE A 160 2.64 9.00 16.43
N GLY A 161 2.71 10.30 16.73
CA GLY A 161 3.09 10.78 18.06
C GLY A 161 4.59 10.62 18.39
N GLY A 162 5.40 10.22 17.42
CA GLY A 162 6.84 9.98 17.54
C GLY A 162 7.52 9.95 16.18
N ASP A 163 8.81 9.60 16.20
CA ASP A 163 9.60 9.36 15.00
C ASP A 163 9.47 7.89 14.55
N LEU A 164 9.52 7.64 13.24
CA LEU A 164 9.51 6.30 12.65
C LEU A 164 10.89 5.61 12.70
N SER A 165 11.95 6.28 13.18
CA SER A 165 13.26 5.65 13.36
C SER A 165 13.16 4.36 14.19
N GLY A 166 13.65 3.25 13.64
CA GLY A 166 13.59 1.93 14.28
C GLY A 166 12.22 1.24 14.22
N TRP A 167 11.23 1.84 13.56
CA TRP A 167 9.98 1.16 13.24
C TRP A 167 10.18 0.13 12.13
N GLU A 168 9.21 -0.76 12.01
CA GLU A 168 9.14 -1.75 10.94
C GLU A 168 7.89 -1.47 10.08
N LEU A 169 8.01 -1.69 8.78
CA LEU A 169 6.97 -1.44 7.78
C LEU A 169 6.63 -2.70 7.02
N LEU A 170 5.44 -2.72 6.45
CA LEU A 170 5.04 -3.71 5.45
C LEU A 170 4.28 -2.98 4.33
N PRO A 171 5.00 -2.52 3.29
CA PRO A 171 4.44 -1.99 2.06
C PRO A 171 3.87 -3.13 1.21
N VAL A 172 2.66 -2.94 0.70
CA VAL A 172 1.92 -3.91 -0.10
C VAL A 172 1.31 -3.21 -1.31
N VAL A 173 1.42 -3.84 -2.49
CA VAL A 173 0.72 -3.45 -3.71
C VAL A 173 -0.35 -4.48 -4.03
N ALA A 174 -1.57 -3.99 -4.22
CA ALA A 174 -2.74 -4.77 -4.56
C ALA A 174 -3.58 -4.03 -5.61
N SER A 175 -4.73 -4.61 -5.97
CA SER A 175 -5.71 -3.96 -6.83
C SER A 175 -6.97 -3.62 -6.06
N GLU A 176 -7.55 -2.46 -6.35
CA GLU A 176 -8.80 -2.02 -5.77
C GLU A 176 -9.99 -2.59 -6.52
N GLU A 177 -11.04 -2.91 -5.76
CA GLU A 177 -12.39 -3.19 -6.24
C GLU A 177 -13.43 -2.61 -5.26
N SER A 178 -14.00 -1.44 -5.60
CA SER A 178 -15.13 -0.83 -4.86
C SER A 178 -14.90 -0.63 -3.36
N GLY A 179 -13.69 -0.24 -2.95
CA GLY A 179 -13.29 -0.01 -1.58
C GLY A 179 -12.67 -1.21 -0.86
N SER A 180 -12.52 -2.35 -1.55
CA SER A 180 -11.85 -3.55 -1.01
C SER A 180 -10.76 -4.04 -1.97
N LEU A 181 -10.00 -5.05 -1.55
CA LEU A 181 -8.99 -5.66 -2.42
C LEU A 181 -9.65 -6.60 -3.42
N ARG A 182 -9.28 -6.47 -4.68
CA ARG A 182 -9.76 -7.31 -5.77
C ARG A 182 -9.46 -8.78 -5.48
N SER A 183 -10.46 -9.62 -5.70
CA SER A 183 -10.36 -11.05 -5.40
C SER A 183 -9.31 -11.79 -6.25
N VAL A 184 -8.72 -12.82 -5.64
CA VAL A 184 -7.89 -13.82 -6.32
C VAL A 184 -8.64 -15.15 -6.32
N LYS A 185 -8.76 -15.78 -7.48
CA LYS A 185 -9.46 -17.06 -7.68
C LYS A 185 -8.52 -18.08 -8.29
N ALA A 186 -9.00 -19.32 -8.45
CA ALA A 186 -8.23 -20.36 -9.16
C ALA A 186 -7.92 -19.93 -10.60
N ASP A 187 -8.94 -19.48 -11.33
CA ASP A 187 -8.82 -18.98 -12.70
C ASP A 187 -8.98 -17.45 -12.75
N ALA A 188 -8.17 -16.81 -13.60
CA ALA A 188 -8.32 -15.39 -13.88
C ALA A 188 -9.63 -15.13 -14.63
N GLY A 189 -10.35 -14.10 -14.19
CA GLY A 189 -11.53 -13.58 -14.89
C GLY A 189 -11.24 -12.21 -15.46
N GLU A 190 -12.26 -11.57 -16.05
CA GLU A 190 -12.09 -10.20 -16.57
C GLU A 190 -11.68 -9.21 -15.48
N PHE A 191 -12.17 -9.39 -14.25
CA PHE A 191 -11.98 -8.46 -13.13
C PHE A 191 -11.54 -9.16 -11.83
N ASN A 192 -10.99 -10.37 -11.90
CA ASN A 192 -10.35 -11.00 -10.75
C ASN A 192 -9.03 -11.64 -11.15
N PHE A 193 -8.08 -11.65 -10.23
CA PHE A 193 -6.83 -12.38 -10.43
C PHE A 193 -7.11 -13.88 -10.44
N GLY A 194 -6.22 -14.62 -11.09
CA GLY A 194 -6.18 -16.07 -11.09
C GLY A 194 -4.98 -16.61 -10.32
N GLY A 195 -4.80 -17.93 -10.36
CA GLY A 195 -3.61 -18.59 -9.84
C GLY A 195 -3.65 -18.97 -8.37
N ALA A 196 -4.80 -18.82 -7.70
CA ALA A 196 -4.99 -19.37 -6.38
C ALA A 196 -5.02 -20.92 -6.41
N LYS A 197 -4.49 -21.57 -5.37
CA LYS A 197 -4.59 -23.03 -5.20
C LYS A 197 -6.07 -23.42 -5.07
N GLU A 198 -6.58 -24.28 -5.95
CA GLU A 198 -8.00 -24.66 -6.00
C GLU A 198 -8.57 -25.13 -4.65
N ASP A 199 -7.79 -25.86 -3.86
CA ASP A 199 -8.21 -26.39 -2.56
C ASP A 199 -7.95 -25.44 -1.38
N ALA A 200 -7.39 -24.25 -1.65
CA ALA A 200 -7.02 -23.24 -0.66
C ALA A 200 -7.34 -21.79 -1.10
N VAL A 201 -8.30 -21.59 -2.01
CA VAL A 201 -8.71 -20.25 -2.50
C VAL A 201 -9.08 -19.32 -1.34
N ASP A 202 -9.76 -19.83 -0.32
CA ASP A 202 -10.17 -19.05 0.87
C ASP A 202 -8.98 -18.62 1.77
N SER A 203 -7.76 -19.07 1.48
CA SER A 203 -6.54 -18.70 2.20
C SER A 203 -5.57 -17.90 1.33
N ALA A 204 -5.92 -17.65 0.06
CA ALA A 204 -5.10 -16.91 -0.88
C ALA A 204 -5.07 -15.41 -0.52
N PRO A 205 -3.89 -14.81 -0.28
CA PRO A 205 -3.81 -13.39 0.01
C PRO A 205 -4.12 -12.55 -1.23
N GLN A 206 -4.88 -11.47 -1.06
CA GLN A 206 -5.14 -10.45 -2.08
C GLN A 206 -3.96 -9.46 -2.22
N VAL A 207 -2.74 -9.99 -2.12
CA VAL A 207 -1.47 -9.26 -2.25
C VAL A 207 -0.84 -9.69 -3.56
N ILE A 208 -0.61 -8.74 -4.46
CA ILE A 208 -0.02 -9.02 -5.77
C ILE A 208 1.50 -8.87 -5.71
N ASP A 209 1.96 -7.90 -4.93
CA ASP A 209 3.37 -7.62 -4.70
C ASP A 209 3.55 -7.03 -3.29
N MET A 210 4.71 -7.26 -2.68
CA MET A 210 5.12 -6.67 -1.42
C MET A 210 6.63 -6.60 -1.27
N LEU A 211 7.08 -5.55 -0.60
CA LEU A 211 8.46 -5.47 -0.16
C LEU A 211 8.73 -6.53 0.93
N THR A 212 9.85 -7.23 0.80
CA THR A 212 10.26 -8.31 1.71
C THR A 212 11.57 -8.00 2.44
N PRO A 213 11.78 -8.55 3.66
CA PRO A 213 13.04 -8.38 4.37
C PRO A 213 14.15 -9.22 3.71
N GLU A 214 15.40 -8.80 3.93
CA GLU A 214 16.57 -9.51 3.40
C GLU A 214 16.53 -11.01 3.75
N GLY A 215 16.73 -11.84 2.73
CA GLY A 215 16.74 -13.30 2.88
C GLY A 215 15.37 -13.98 2.91
N THR A 216 14.27 -13.23 2.73
CA THR A 216 12.93 -13.79 2.51
C THR A 216 12.47 -13.43 1.11
N THR A 217 12.03 -14.41 0.32
CA THR A 217 11.42 -14.14 -0.99
C THR A 217 9.94 -13.81 -0.84
N GLN A 218 9.38 -13.06 -1.80
CA GLN A 218 7.94 -12.81 -1.84
C GLN A 218 7.13 -14.12 -1.90
N SER A 219 7.56 -15.08 -2.72
CA SER A 219 6.90 -16.39 -2.81
C SER A 219 6.83 -17.12 -1.46
N GLU A 220 7.87 -17.02 -0.64
CA GLU A 220 7.87 -17.56 0.72
C GLU A 220 6.94 -16.77 1.65
N ALA A 221 7.00 -15.44 1.62
CA ALA A 221 6.18 -14.55 2.45
C ALA A 221 4.67 -14.69 2.17
N LEU A 222 4.31 -14.88 0.91
CA LEU A 222 2.94 -15.02 0.44
C LEU A 222 2.49 -16.48 0.32
N SER A 223 3.32 -17.44 0.74
CA SER A 223 2.95 -18.84 0.74
C SER A 223 1.79 -19.11 1.70
N TYR A 224 0.77 -19.82 1.19
CA TYR A 224 -0.41 -20.21 1.95
C TYR A 224 -0.80 -21.64 1.59
N ASP A 225 -1.56 -22.29 2.47
CA ASP A 225 -2.14 -23.61 2.25
C ASP A 225 -3.60 -23.60 2.72
N LYS A 226 -4.29 -24.72 2.50
CA LYS A 226 -5.68 -24.88 2.91
C LYS A 226 -5.87 -24.56 4.40
N ASN A 227 -6.73 -23.58 4.70
CA ASN A 227 -7.00 -23.05 6.04
C ASN A 227 -5.79 -22.41 6.73
N THR A 228 -4.72 -22.10 5.99
CA THR A 228 -3.49 -21.51 6.52
C THR A 228 -3.11 -20.32 5.64
N PRO A 229 -3.60 -19.11 5.95
CA PRO A 229 -3.22 -17.90 5.22
C PRO A 229 -1.73 -17.59 5.33
N ALA A 230 -1.23 -16.83 4.36
CA ALA A 230 0.12 -16.29 4.37
C ALA A 230 0.41 -15.49 5.65
N THR A 231 1.68 -15.43 6.06
CA THR A 231 2.12 -14.67 7.23
C THR A 231 3.12 -13.61 6.79
N LEU A 232 2.63 -12.36 6.69
CA LEU A 232 3.37 -11.26 6.10
C LEU A 232 4.49 -10.77 7.04
N PRO A 233 5.76 -10.75 6.60
CA PRO A 233 6.87 -10.18 7.36
C PRO A 233 6.86 -8.65 7.32
N PHE A 234 7.69 -8.03 8.17
CA PHE A 234 7.96 -6.58 8.11
C PHE A 234 9.43 -6.35 7.73
N VAL A 235 9.70 -5.20 7.13
CA VAL A 235 11.03 -4.67 6.88
C VAL A 235 11.36 -3.58 7.89
N SER A 236 12.61 -3.51 8.35
CA SER A 236 13.03 -2.43 9.25
C SER A 236 13.30 -1.14 8.47
N LEU A 237 12.92 0.00 9.04
CA LEU A 237 13.35 1.34 8.61
C LEU A 237 14.81 1.64 8.98
#